data_AF-A0A7Y2XF08-F1
#
_entry.id   AF-A0A7Y2XF08-F1
#
_cell.length_a   1.000
_cell.length_b   1.000
_cell.length_c   1.000
_cell.angle_alpha   90.00
_cell.angle_beta   90.00
_cell.angle_gamma   90.00
#
_symmetry.space_group_name_H-M   'P 1'
#
loop_
_entity.id
_entity.type
_entity.pdbx_description
1 polymer ?
#
loop_
_entity_poly.entity_id
_entity_poly.type
_entity_poly.pdbx_seq_one_letter_code
_entity_poly.pdbx_strand_id
1 'polypeptide(L)' 'MNFVEELRWRGMLHDMMPETEEYLLKNKTTGYIGFDPTADSLHIGSLV' A
#
# COMPACT_ATOMS: atom_id res chain seq x y z
N MET A 1 -6.39 -2.98 -15.47
CA MET A 1 -6.67 -2.13 -14.28
C MET A 1 -5.34 -1.83 -13.64
N ASN A 2 -4.97 -0.55 -13.48
CA ASN A 2 -3.70 -0.14 -12.88
C ASN A 2 -3.89 -0.03 -11.36
N PHE A 3 -3.08 -0.76 -10.59
CA PHE A 3 -3.17 -0.80 -9.13
C PHE A 3 -2.88 0.56 -8.48
N VAL A 4 -1.86 1.28 -8.95
CA VAL A 4 -1.46 2.57 -8.38
C VAL A 4 -2.53 3.63 -8.64
N GLU A 5 -3.10 3.65 -9.85
CA GLU A 5 -4.20 4.56 -10.20
C GLU A 5 -5.46 4.31 -9.36
N GLU A 6 -5.78 3.05 -9.05
CA GLU A 6 -6.90 2.71 -8.17
C GLU A 6 -6.70 3.25 -6.76
N LEU A 7 -5.49 3.12 -6.19
CA LEU A 7 -5.16 3.69 -4.88
C LEU A 7 -5.22 5.22 -4.90
N ARG A 8 -4.73 5.85 -5.97
CA ARG A 8 -4.77 7.31 -6.15
C ARG A 8 -6.20 7.83 -6.22
N TRP A 9 -7.06 7.19 -7.02
CA TRP A 9 -8.49 7.52 -7.12
C TRP A 9 -9.22 7.40 -5.78
N ARG A 10 -8.88 6.38 -4.98
CA ARG A 10 -9.43 6.17 -3.63
C ARG A 10 -8.84 7.13 -2.58
N GLY A 11 -7.84 7.93 -2.92
CA GLY A 11 -7.13 8.79 -1.97
C GLY A 11 -6.27 8.04 -0.96
N MET A 12 -5.86 6.80 -1.27
CA MET A 12 -5.08 5.91 -0.40
C MET A 12 -3.56 5.97 -0.67
N LEU A 13 -3.12 6.73 -1.66
CA LEU A 13 -1.70 6.88 -2.01
C LEU A 13 -1.14 8.19 -1.46
N HIS A 14 -0.27 8.09 -0.46
CA HIS A 14 0.40 9.26 0.14
C HIS A 14 1.70 9.62 -0.58
N ASP A 15 2.58 8.63 -0.76
CA ASP A 15 3.87 8.79 -1.42
C ASP A 15 4.31 7.46 -2.04
N MET A 16 5.24 7.53 -3.00
CA MET A 16 5.76 6.36 -3.72
C MET A 16 7.13 6.68 -4.30
N MET A 17 8.04 5.71 -4.24
CA MET A 17 9.34 5.83 -4.91
C MET A 17 9.16 5.97 -6.43
N PRO A 18 10.01 6.77 -7.11
CA PRO A 18 10.02 6.84 -8.56
C PRO A 18 10.07 5.45 -9.20
N GLU A 19 9.48 5.31 -10.40
CA GLU A 19 9.48 4.07 -11.21
C GLU A 19 8.72 2.87 -10.62
N THR A 20 8.22 2.96 -9.38
CA THR A 20 7.47 1.86 -8.72
C THR A 20 6.22 1.46 -9.50
N GLU A 21 5.47 2.43 -10.04
CA GLU A 21 4.26 2.15 -10.82
C GLU A 21 4.57 1.39 -12.11
N GLU A 22 5.59 1.83 -12.86
CA GLU A 22 6.02 1.14 -14.06
C GLU A 22 6.51 -0.27 -13.75
N TYR A 23 7.21 -0.45 -12.63
CA TYR A 23 7.65 -1.76 -12.16
C TYR A 23 6.47 -2.68 -11.81
N LEU A 24 5.47 -2.19 -11.07
CA LEU A 24 4.27 -2.94 -10.68
C LEU A 24 3.37 -3.29 -11.87
N LEU A 25 3.38 -2.48 -12.94
CA LEU A 25 2.66 -2.79 -14.18
C LEU A 25 3.31 -3.93 -14.96
N LYS A 26 4.64 -4.10 -14.86
CA LYS A 26 5.42 -5.09 -15.62
C LYS A 26 5.61 -6.40 -14.86
N ASN A 27 5.59 -6.36 -13.53
CA ASN A 27 6.00 -7.49 -12.69
C ASN A 27 4.93 -7.87 -11.67
N LYS A 28 4.84 -9.17 -11.37
CA LYS A 28 4.12 -9.64 -10.19
C LYS A 28 5.05 -9.54 -8.98
N THR A 29 4.62 -8.80 -7.96
CA THR A 29 5.45 -8.45 -6.81
C THR A 29 4.78 -8.87 -5.51
N THR A 30 5.56 -9.32 -4.53
CA THR A 30 5.11 -9.55 -3.15
C THR A 30 5.26 -8.26 -2.35
N GLY A 31 4.19 -7.82 -1.67
CA GLY A 31 4.24 -6.70 -0.73
C GLY A 31 4.27 -7.19 0.72
N TYR A 32 4.71 -6.32 1.63
CA TYR A 32 4.62 -6.54 3.08
C TYR A 32 4.18 -5.25 3.79
N ILE A 33 3.56 -5.41 4.96
CA ILE A 33 3.19 -4.32 5.88
C ILE A 33 3.59 -4.74 7.30
N GLY A 34 4.16 -3.81 8.06
CA GLY A 34 4.60 -4.05 9.44
C GLY A 34 3.58 -3.54 10.45
N PHE A 35 3.33 -4.33 11.50
CA PHE A 35 2.56 -3.91 12.68
C PHE A 35 3.38 -4.23 13.94
N ASP A 36 3.62 -3.22 14.76
CA ASP A 36 4.25 -3.43 16.07
C ASP A 36 3.20 -3.86 17.11
N PRO A 37 3.52 -4.81 18.01
CA PRO A 37 2.59 -5.30 19.04
C PRO A 37 2.47 -4.30 20.19
N THR A 38 1.87 -3.14 19.93
CA THR A 38 1.76 -2.02 20.89
C THR A 38 0.60 -2.16 21.88
N ALA A 39 -0.32 -3.11 21.64
CA ALA A 39 -1.48 -3.39 22.47
C ALA A 39 -1.95 -4.84 22.30
N ASP A 40 -2.89 -5.27 23.16
CA ASP A 40 -3.49 -6.62 23.11
C ASP A 40 -4.35 -6.88 21.86
N SER A 41 -4.67 -5.83 21.09
CA SER A 41 -5.50 -5.87 19.87
C SER A 41 -5.17 -4.70 18.94
N LEU A 42 -5.39 -4.90 17.64
CA LEU A 42 -5.47 -3.80 16.66
C LEU A 42 -6.76 -2.98 16.86
N HIS A 43 -6.78 -1.77 16.32
CA HIS A 43 -7.97 -0.92 16.27
C HIS A 43 -8.17 -0.34 14.86
N ILE A 44 -9.22 0.46 14.66
CA ILE A 44 -9.59 1.02 13.34
C ILE A 44 -8.47 1.82 12.65
N GLY A 45 -7.51 2.35 13.42
CA GLY A 45 -6.36 3.08 12.89
C GLY A 45 -5.33 2.19 12.18
N SER A 46 -5.43 0.86 12.35
CA SER A 46 -4.58 -0.12 11.69
C SER A 46 -5.18 -0.67 10.39
N LEU A 47 -6.39 -0.24 10.01
CA LEU A 47 -7.11 -0.74 8.84
C LEU A 47 -6.84 0.04 7.54
N VAL A 48 -6.04 1.11 7.61
CA VAL A 48 -5.73 2.00 6.47
C VAL A 48 -4.24 2.18 6.35
#